data_AF-A0A552LZW8-F1
#
_entry.id   AF-A0A552LZW8-F1
#
_cell.length_a   1.000
_cell.length_b   1.000
_cell.length_c   1.000
_cell.angle_alpha   90.00
_cell.angle_beta   90.00
_cell.angle_gamma   90.00
#
_symmetry.space_group_name_H-M   'P 1'
#
loop_
_entity.id
_entity.type
_entity.pdbx_description
1 polymer ?
#
loop_
_entity_poly.entity_id
_entity_poly.type
_entity_poly.pdbx_seq_one_letter_code
_entity_poly.pdbx_strand_id
1 'polypeptide(L)'
;MFGLRKNKAPIRLVVGLNQVDKIVANAWNDRMNMPEERAAKEIARRCNDLTQRLAKYADISTDNIEYYSALKRYRLLPLLTKIVSNAYAGFKLDNVQPADPFELADPEVKAFADQQRREREAKKQGKNEVNKNQLFEEMKKFLSEDDLNSVLSKFKQESSRPPKVAIFGKAGVGKTTTINSLFNAKWKTSHTIVGTTSAQVKEFDLSTGGTLDVVDLPGYGRSLAEDREYEKIYQDLIPACDLVLLIIQADTKDLADDEEMILKVADWLKESSTPQR
;
A
#
# COMPACT_ATOMS: atom_id res chain seq x y z
N MET A 1 -5.27 -22.83 -27.34
CA MET A 1 -6.40 -22.00 -26.88
C MET A 1 -5.92 -21.22 -25.66
N PHE A 2 -5.34 -20.03 -25.87
CA PHE A 2 -4.88 -19.17 -24.77
C PHE A 2 -6.13 -18.60 -24.10
N GLY A 3 -6.45 -19.10 -22.90
CA GLY A 3 -7.53 -18.54 -22.11
C GLY A 3 -7.22 -17.07 -21.85
N LEU A 4 -8.05 -16.18 -22.39
CA LEU A 4 -8.11 -14.79 -21.98
C LEU A 4 -8.21 -14.79 -20.45
N ARG A 5 -7.17 -14.32 -19.76
CA ARG A 5 -7.28 -13.99 -18.34
C ARG A 5 -8.44 -13.02 -18.25
N LYS A 6 -9.56 -13.43 -17.65
CA LYS A 6 -10.60 -12.47 -17.26
C LYS A 6 -9.88 -11.45 -16.38
N ASN A 7 -9.69 -10.24 -16.88
CA ASN A 7 -9.19 -9.15 -16.05
C ASN A 7 -10.20 -9.00 -14.92
N LYS A 8 -9.82 -9.43 -13.72
CA LYS A 8 -10.67 -9.28 -12.54
C LYS A 8 -10.87 -7.79 -12.31
N ALA A 9 -12.08 -7.40 -11.94
CA ALA A 9 -12.37 -6.01 -11.65
C ALA A 9 -11.40 -5.50 -10.57
N PRO A 10 -10.83 -4.30 -10.72
CA PRO A 10 -9.96 -3.73 -9.70
C PRO A 10 -10.75 -3.57 -8.41
N ILE A 11 -10.21 -4.11 -7.32
CA ILE A 11 -10.77 -3.97 -5.97
C ILE A 11 -9.86 -3.08 -5.14
N ARG A 12 -10.45 -2.35 -4.19
CA ARG A 12 -9.74 -1.40 -3.32
C ARG A 12 -8.98 -2.09 -2.19
N LEU A 13 -8.30 -3.19 -2.50
CA LEU A 13 -7.57 -4.05 -1.58
C LEU A 13 -6.13 -4.22 -2.06
N VAL A 14 -5.17 -4.07 -1.15
CA VAL A 14 -3.81 -4.56 -1.31
C VAL A 14 -3.46 -5.49 -0.16
N VAL A 15 -2.90 -6.65 -0.48
CA VAL A 15 -2.33 -7.60 0.46
C VAL A 15 -0.81 -7.42 0.48
N GLY A 16 -0.29 -6.99 1.61
CA GLY A 16 1.13 -6.82 1.84
C GLY A 16 1.74 -8.04 2.54
N LEU A 17 2.58 -8.80 1.84
CA LEU A 17 3.39 -9.89 2.43
C LEU A 17 4.63 -9.29 3.09
N ASN A 18 4.54 -8.96 4.37
CA ASN A 18 5.59 -8.30 5.14
C ASN A 18 6.59 -9.31 5.75
N GLN A 19 7.68 -8.78 6.31
CA GLN A 19 8.71 -9.54 7.02
C GLN A 19 9.49 -10.53 6.14
N VAL A 20 9.63 -10.21 4.85
CA VAL A 20 10.41 -11.06 3.93
C VAL A 20 11.88 -11.20 4.31
N ASP A 21 12.40 -10.27 5.12
CA ASP A 21 13.72 -10.34 5.73
C ASP A 21 13.89 -11.54 6.68
N LYS A 22 12.80 -12.16 7.14
CA LYS A 22 12.80 -13.36 7.99
C LYS A 22 12.68 -14.67 7.24
N ILE A 23 12.39 -14.64 5.93
CA ILE A 23 12.16 -15.87 5.15
C ILE A 23 13.42 -16.74 5.07
N VAL A 24 14.59 -16.10 4.90
CA VAL A 24 15.89 -16.76 4.86
C VAL A 24 16.73 -16.23 6.00
N ALA A 25 16.98 -17.06 7.00
CA ALA A 25 17.74 -16.67 8.18
C ALA A 25 19.18 -16.29 7.83
N ASN A 26 19.70 -15.24 8.47
CA ASN A 26 21.09 -14.78 8.37
C ASN A 26 21.58 -14.46 6.95
N ALA A 27 20.69 -14.14 6.02
CA ALA A 27 21.03 -13.84 4.63
C ALA A 27 20.70 -12.40 4.23
N TRP A 28 20.68 -11.49 5.20
CA TRP A 28 20.53 -10.05 5.00
C TRP A 28 21.89 -9.38 5.06
N ASN A 29 22.27 -8.67 4.01
CA ASN A 29 23.46 -7.84 4.00
C ASN A 29 23.12 -6.48 4.62
N ASP A 30 23.49 -6.27 5.88
CA ASP A 30 23.21 -5.00 6.58
C ASP A 30 24.01 -3.82 6.01
N ARG A 31 25.24 -4.04 5.50
CA ARG A 31 26.02 -2.97 4.86
C ARG A 31 25.26 -2.35 3.68
N MET A 32 24.60 -3.18 2.89
CA MET A 32 23.85 -2.77 1.70
C MET A 32 22.34 -2.60 1.97
N ASN A 33 21.88 -2.98 3.15
CA ASN A 33 20.48 -3.15 3.52
C ASN A 33 19.63 -3.88 2.44
N MET A 34 20.10 -5.06 2.03
CA MET A 34 19.42 -5.89 1.02
C MET A 34 19.67 -7.38 1.27
N PRO A 35 18.78 -8.27 0.82
CA PRO A 35 19.06 -9.70 0.90
C PRO A 35 20.23 -10.07 0.00
N GLU A 36 20.99 -11.09 0.39
CA GLU A 36 21.99 -11.72 -0.48
C GLU A 36 21.33 -12.31 -1.74
N GLU A 37 22.08 -12.46 -2.83
CA GLU A 37 21.52 -12.85 -4.13
C GLU A 37 20.72 -14.17 -4.08
N ARG A 38 21.25 -15.18 -3.37
CA ARG A 38 20.57 -16.46 -3.18
C ARG A 38 19.28 -16.29 -2.37
N ALA A 39 19.31 -15.51 -1.29
CA ALA A 39 18.15 -15.23 -0.47
C ALA A 39 17.09 -14.41 -1.22
N ALA A 40 17.51 -13.46 -2.06
CA ALA A 40 16.60 -12.68 -2.90
C ALA A 40 15.81 -13.60 -3.86
N LYS A 41 16.48 -14.58 -4.49
CA LYS A 41 15.85 -15.58 -5.36
C LYS A 41 14.84 -16.44 -4.59
N GLU A 42 15.19 -16.86 -3.37
CA GLU A 42 14.32 -17.68 -2.53
C GLU A 42 13.11 -16.90 -2.00
N ILE A 43 13.31 -15.66 -1.52
CA ILE A 43 12.25 -14.74 -1.13
C ILE A 43 11.28 -14.55 -2.30
N ALA A 44 11.78 -14.23 -3.49
CA ALA A 44 10.97 -14.02 -4.67
C ALA A 44 10.15 -15.27 -5.03
N ARG A 45 10.78 -16.45 -5.00
CA ARG A 45 10.10 -17.72 -5.27
C ARG A 45 8.98 -17.98 -4.26
N ARG A 46 9.27 -17.92 -2.96
CA ARG A 46 8.29 -18.17 -1.89
C ARG A 46 7.14 -17.17 -1.93
N CYS A 47 7.45 -15.88 -2.10
CA CYS A 47 6.42 -14.85 -2.17
C CYS A 47 5.57 -14.97 -3.44
N ASN A 48 6.13 -15.42 -4.56
CA ASN A 48 5.34 -15.73 -5.76
C ASN A 48 4.39 -16.90 -5.50
N ASP A 49 4.84 -17.98 -4.86
CA ASP A 49 3.97 -19.12 -4.51
C ASP A 49 2.81 -18.68 -3.61
N LEU A 50 3.08 -17.86 -2.59
CA LEU A 50 2.06 -17.26 -1.72
C LEU A 50 1.11 -16.35 -2.50
N THR A 51 1.64 -15.50 -3.38
CA THR A 51 0.84 -14.59 -4.22
C THR A 51 -0.14 -15.38 -5.08
N GLN A 52 0.32 -16.44 -5.76
CA GLN A 52 -0.55 -17.27 -6.59
C GLN A 52 -1.62 -17.99 -5.75
N ARG A 53 -1.24 -18.51 -4.59
CA ARG A 53 -2.17 -19.18 -3.66
C ARG A 53 -3.29 -18.23 -3.20
N LEU A 54 -2.92 -17.08 -2.64
CA LEU A 54 -3.88 -16.11 -2.10
C LEU A 54 -4.76 -15.49 -3.20
N ALA A 55 -4.17 -15.14 -4.36
CA ALA A 55 -4.91 -14.60 -5.49
C ALA A 55 -5.95 -15.59 -6.04
N LYS A 56 -5.62 -16.88 -6.05
CA LYS A 56 -6.54 -17.95 -6.44
C LYS A 56 -7.63 -18.16 -5.39
N TYR A 57 -7.26 -18.23 -4.11
CA TYR A 57 -8.19 -18.51 -3.01
C TYR A 57 -9.25 -17.42 -2.88
N ALA A 58 -8.84 -16.15 -2.87
CA ALA A 58 -9.73 -15.02 -2.64
C ALA A 58 -10.36 -14.43 -3.92
N ASP A 59 -10.10 -15.05 -5.07
CA ASP A 59 -10.47 -14.53 -6.38
C ASP A 59 -10.04 -13.05 -6.62
N ILE A 60 -8.82 -12.68 -6.24
CA ILE A 60 -8.24 -11.34 -6.46
C ILE A 60 -7.13 -11.36 -7.52
N SER A 61 -6.68 -10.20 -8.00
CA SER A 61 -5.54 -10.13 -8.94
C SER A 61 -4.21 -10.27 -8.19
N THR A 62 -3.19 -10.81 -8.85
CA THR A 62 -1.81 -10.75 -8.34
C THR A 62 -1.28 -9.31 -8.24
N ASP A 63 -1.92 -8.38 -8.96
CA ASP A 63 -1.66 -6.93 -8.87
C ASP A 63 -2.24 -6.30 -7.60
N ASN A 64 -2.95 -7.08 -6.77
CA ASN A 64 -3.35 -6.69 -5.42
C ASN A 64 -2.35 -7.17 -4.35
N ILE A 65 -1.30 -7.94 -4.67
CA ILE A 65 -0.44 -8.57 -3.65
C ILE A 65 1.02 -8.20 -3.84
N GLU A 66 1.66 -7.54 -2.87
CA GLU A 66 3.10 -7.21 -2.93
C GLU A 66 3.85 -7.71 -1.70
N TYR A 67 5.09 -8.15 -1.88
CA TYR A 67 5.95 -8.54 -0.78
C TYR A 67 7.00 -7.48 -0.47
N TYR A 68 7.31 -7.31 0.82
CA TYR A 68 8.17 -6.23 1.30
C TYR A 68 8.71 -6.53 2.71
N SER A 69 9.66 -5.72 3.15
CA SER A 69 10.01 -5.63 4.56
C SER A 69 9.83 -4.20 5.01
N ALA A 70 8.85 -3.95 5.88
CA ALA A 70 8.68 -2.65 6.52
C ALA A 70 9.93 -2.28 7.34
N LEU A 71 10.43 -3.23 8.12
CA LEU A 71 11.56 -3.04 9.03
C LEU A 71 12.83 -2.66 8.28
N LYS A 72 13.13 -3.36 7.18
CA LYS A 72 14.29 -3.09 6.33
C LYS A 72 14.01 -2.07 5.22
N ARG A 73 12.80 -1.50 5.17
CA ARG A 73 12.33 -0.58 4.11
C ARG A 73 12.51 -1.14 2.69
N TYR A 74 12.57 -2.46 2.57
CA TYR A 74 12.82 -3.15 1.32
C TYR A 74 11.51 -3.29 0.55
N ARG A 75 11.53 -2.87 -0.72
CA ARG A 75 10.38 -2.90 -1.65
C ARG A 75 9.16 -2.05 -1.22
N LEU A 76 9.37 -0.98 -0.44
CA LEU A 76 8.28 -0.04 -0.13
C LEU A 76 7.75 0.71 -1.36
N LEU A 77 8.60 1.04 -2.32
CA LEU A 77 8.17 1.67 -3.58
C LEU A 77 7.26 0.75 -4.42
N PRO A 78 7.62 -0.51 -4.71
CA PRO A 78 6.70 -1.49 -5.30
C PRO A 78 5.36 -1.60 -4.56
N LEU A 79 5.39 -1.62 -3.22
CA LEU A 79 4.16 -1.67 -2.42
C LEU A 79 3.31 -0.40 -2.64
N LEU A 80 3.93 0.79 -2.58
CA LEU A 80 3.24 2.05 -2.85
C LEU A 80 2.65 2.08 -4.26
N THR A 81 3.35 1.57 -5.27
CA THR A 81 2.82 1.47 -6.64
C THR A 81 1.53 0.64 -6.66
N LYS A 82 1.49 -0.52 -6.00
CA LYS A 82 0.26 -1.32 -5.93
C LYS A 82 -0.87 -0.61 -5.18
N ILE A 83 -0.54 0.09 -4.10
CA ILE A 83 -1.47 0.90 -3.32
C ILE A 83 -2.09 1.99 -4.20
N VAL A 84 -1.28 2.78 -4.91
CA VAL A 84 -1.75 3.84 -5.81
C VAL A 84 -2.61 3.26 -6.94
N SER A 85 -2.19 2.15 -7.55
CA SER A 85 -2.92 1.54 -8.68
C SER A 85 -4.27 0.91 -8.30
N ASN A 86 -4.44 0.49 -7.04
CA ASN A 86 -5.67 -0.17 -6.58
C ASN A 86 -6.54 0.73 -5.67
N ALA A 87 -6.05 1.89 -5.23
CA ALA A 87 -6.83 2.83 -4.44
C ALA A 87 -7.86 3.56 -5.30
N TYR A 88 -9.05 3.84 -4.72
CA TYR A 88 -9.96 4.80 -5.31
C TYR A 88 -9.32 6.19 -5.32
N ALA A 89 -9.31 6.85 -6.48
CA ALA A 89 -8.61 8.12 -6.68
C ALA A 89 -7.15 8.07 -6.17
N GLY A 90 -6.41 7.01 -6.54
CA GLY A 90 -5.05 6.76 -6.06
C GLY A 90 -4.03 7.88 -6.32
N PHE A 91 -4.28 8.78 -7.28
CA PHE A 91 -3.49 9.99 -7.49
C PHE A 91 -3.40 10.88 -6.24
N LYS A 92 -4.34 10.78 -5.30
CA LYS A 92 -4.29 11.45 -3.98
C LYS A 92 -3.07 11.02 -3.14
N LEU A 93 -2.47 9.87 -3.47
CA LEU A 93 -1.30 9.31 -2.79
C LEU A 93 0.02 9.58 -3.54
N ASP A 94 0.01 10.34 -4.64
CA ASP A 94 1.23 10.65 -5.43
C ASP A 94 2.30 11.40 -4.62
N ASN A 95 1.87 12.09 -3.56
CA ASN A 95 2.70 12.83 -2.63
C ASN A 95 3.35 11.93 -1.57
N VAL A 96 2.92 10.67 -1.42
CA VAL A 96 3.52 9.75 -0.45
C VAL A 96 4.95 9.41 -0.86
N GLN A 97 5.90 9.61 0.06
CA GLN A 97 7.29 9.24 -0.13
C GLN A 97 7.70 8.21 0.93
N PRO A 98 7.87 6.94 0.56
CA PRO A 98 8.32 5.93 1.52
C PRO A 98 9.70 6.24 2.07
N ALA A 99 9.95 5.80 3.30
CA ALA A 99 11.22 5.92 3.97
C ALA A 99 12.31 5.21 3.16
N ASP A 100 13.46 5.87 3.05
CA ASP A 100 14.54 5.41 2.19
C ASP A 100 15.22 4.15 2.75
N PRO A 101 15.35 3.05 2.00
CA PRO A 101 16.11 1.88 2.42
C PRO A 101 17.60 2.17 2.65
N PHE A 102 18.21 3.12 1.96
CA PHE A 102 19.65 3.41 2.13
C PHE A 102 19.96 4.16 3.42
N GLU A 103 18.98 4.72 4.12
CA GLU A 103 19.17 5.26 5.48
C GLU A 103 19.51 4.17 6.51
N LEU A 104 19.20 2.91 6.23
CA LEU A 104 19.55 1.76 7.06
C LEU A 104 20.83 1.05 6.59
N ALA A 105 21.43 1.50 5.48
CA ALA A 105 22.68 0.96 4.97
C ALA A 105 23.89 1.60 5.67
N ASP A 106 25.08 1.06 5.38
CA ASP A 106 26.34 1.64 5.83
C ASP A 106 26.50 3.10 5.37
N PRO A 107 27.09 4.00 6.18
CA PRO A 107 27.21 5.42 5.84
C PRO A 107 27.86 5.71 4.49
N GLU A 108 28.86 4.92 4.06
CA GLU A 108 29.50 5.09 2.76
C GLU A 108 28.54 4.74 1.62
N VAL A 109 27.79 3.66 1.79
CA VAL A 109 26.79 3.20 0.81
C VAL A 109 25.67 4.22 0.68
N LYS A 110 25.19 4.75 1.82
CA LYS A 110 24.20 5.82 1.84
C LYS A 110 24.70 7.07 1.10
N ALA A 111 25.90 7.54 1.44
CA ALA A 111 26.48 8.73 0.81
C ALA A 111 26.63 8.56 -0.71
N PHE A 112 27.06 7.38 -1.15
CA PHE A 112 27.12 7.04 -2.57
C PHE A 112 25.74 7.06 -3.23
N ALA A 113 24.73 6.46 -2.60
CA ALA A 113 23.35 6.46 -3.11
C ALA A 113 22.78 7.88 -3.24
N ASP A 114 23.02 8.73 -2.24
CA ASP A 114 22.60 10.13 -2.23
C ASP A 114 23.28 10.94 -3.35
N GLN A 115 24.58 10.74 -3.56
CA GLN A 115 25.31 11.36 -4.68
C GLN A 115 24.69 10.96 -6.02
N GLN A 116 24.48 9.66 -6.25
CA GLN A 116 23.88 9.14 -7.48
C GLN A 116 22.48 9.69 -7.74
N ARG A 117 21.68 9.92 -6.70
CA ARG A 117 20.34 10.53 -6.83
C ARG A 117 20.43 11.98 -7.28
N ARG A 118 21.28 12.79 -6.65
CA ARG A 118 21.48 14.20 -7.03
C ARG A 118 21.93 14.34 -8.49
N GLU A 119 22.84 13.47 -8.92
CA GLU A 119 23.30 13.43 -10.33
C GLU A 119 22.17 13.08 -11.31
N ARG A 120 21.26 12.17 -10.94
CA ARG A 120 20.09 11.81 -11.77
C ARG A 120 19.04 12.91 -11.79
N GLU A 121 18.81 13.59 -10.67
CA GLU A 121 17.87 14.70 -10.56
C GLU A 121 18.30 15.90 -11.38
N ALA A 122 19.58 16.27 -11.32
CA ALA A 122 20.16 17.32 -12.15
C ALA A 122 19.98 17.03 -13.65
N LYS A 123 20.07 15.75 -14.06
CA LYS A 123 19.83 15.33 -15.45
C LYS A 123 18.35 15.33 -15.86
N LYS A 124 17.40 15.36 -14.91
CA LYS A 124 15.95 15.25 -15.18
C LYS A 124 15.21 16.59 -15.25
N GLN A 125 15.74 17.65 -14.63
CA GLN A 125 15.03 18.94 -14.49
C GLN A 125 14.60 19.60 -15.83
N GLY A 126 15.23 19.27 -16.97
CA GLY A 126 14.82 19.78 -18.29
C GLY A 126 13.76 18.96 -19.05
N LYS A 127 13.41 17.74 -18.62
CA LYS A 127 12.52 16.83 -19.38
C LYS A 127 11.05 16.82 -18.92
N ASN A 128 10.77 17.21 -17.67
CA ASN A 128 9.45 17.00 -17.06
C ASN A 128 8.39 18.07 -17.44
N GLU A 129 8.77 19.33 -17.64
CA GLU A 129 7.81 20.38 -18.01
C GLU A 129 7.28 20.21 -19.44
N VAL A 130 8.15 19.79 -20.37
CA VAL A 130 7.79 19.53 -21.77
C VAL A 130 6.72 18.43 -21.87
N ASN A 131 6.85 17.35 -21.08
CA ASN A 131 5.92 16.23 -21.11
C ASN A 131 4.53 16.57 -20.53
N LYS A 132 4.44 17.40 -19.49
CA LYS A 132 3.14 17.79 -18.92
C LYS A 132 2.34 18.66 -19.89
N ASN A 133 2.97 19.66 -20.49
CA ASN A 133 2.29 20.55 -21.45
C ASN A 133 1.84 19.79 -22.70
N GLN A 134 2.67 18.88 -23.21
CA GLN A 134 2.30 18.01 -24.33
C GLN A 134 1.09 17.13 -23.99
N LEU A 135 1.07 16.50 -22.81
CA LEU A 135 -0.06 15.68 -22.36
C LEU A 135 -1.36 16.49 -22.22
N PHE A 136 -1.27 17.70 -21.67
CA PHE A 136 -2.43 18.61 -21.56
C PHE A 136 -2.98 19.02 -22.93
N GLU A 137 -2.11 19.34 -23.89
CA GLU A 137 -2.52 19.69 -25.26
C GLU A 137 -3.07 18.48 -26.02
N GLU A 138 -2.58 17.27 -25.76
CA GLU A 138 -3.17 16.04 -26.28
C GLU A 138 -4.58 15.81 -25.75
N MET A 139 -4.81 16.01 -24.45
CA MET A 139 -6.14 15.85 -23.84
C MET A 139 -7.19 16.80 -24.45
N LYS A 140 -6.82 18.04 -24.75
CA LYS A 140 -7.71 19.02 -25.41
C LYS A 140 -8.14 18.62 -26.81
N LYS A 141 -7.41 17.72 -27.48
CA LYS A 141 -7.79 17.22 -28.81
C LYS A 141 -8.94 16.20 -28.75
N PHE A 142 -9.16 15.58 -27.60
CA PHE A 142 -10.13 14.49 -27.44
C PHE A 142 -11.33 14.86 -26.56
N LEU A 143 -11.25 15.95 -25.79
CA LEU A 143 -12.30 16.40 -24.87
C LEU A 143 -12.78 17.79 -25.24
N SER A 144 -14.08 18.05 -25.10
CA SER A 144 -14.61 19.41 -25.18
C SER A 144 -14.14 20.24 -23.97
N GLU A 145 -14.21 21.58 -24.06
CA GLU A 145 -13.90 22.44 -22.92
C GLU A 145 -14.80 22.15 -21.71
N ASP A 146 -16.09 21.85 -21.95
CA ASP A 146 -17.05 21.49 -20.90
C ASP A 146 -16.70 20.15 -20.23
N ASP A 147 -16.32 19.14 -21.02
CA ASP A 147 -15.86 17.86 -20.49
C ASP A 147 -14.59 18.02 -19.67
N LEU A 148 -13.64 18.82 -20.16
CA LEU A 148 -12.39 19.10 -19.47
C LEU A 148 -12.66 19.81 -18.13
N ASN A 149 -13.54 20.82 -18.12
CA ASN A 149 -13.95 21.52 -16.91
C ASN A 149 -14.66 20.59 -15.92
N SER A 150 -15.51 19.68 -16.41
CA SER A 150 -16.15 18.64 -15.59
C SER A 150 -15.13 17.69 -14.96
N VAL A 151 -14.13 17.22 -15.72
CA VAL A 151 -13.04 16.39 -15.19
C VAL A 151 -12.22 17.14 -14.15
N LEU A 152 -11.83 18.39 -14.43
CA LEU A 152 -11.04 19.21 -13.50
C LEU A 152 -11.80 19.52 -12.21
N SER A 153 -13.10 19.79 -12.29
CA SER A 153 -13.93 20.01 -11.09
C SER A 153 -14.03 18.75 -10.22
N LYS A 154 -14.26 17.56 -10.82
CA LYS A 154 -14.24 16.28 -10.10
C LYS A 154 -12.88 16.01 -9.46
N PHE A 155 -11.78 16.28 -10.17
CA PHE A 155 -10.43 16.13 -9.65
C PHE A 155 -10.19 17.02 -8.43
N LYS A 156 -10.60 18.30 -8.50
CA LYS A 156 -10.51 19.24 -7.37
C LYS A 156 -11.35 18.78 -6.19
N GLN A 157 -12.57 18.29 -6.43
CA GLN A 157 -13.44 17.77 -5.38
C GLN A 157 -12.81 16.56 -4.68
N GLU A 158 -12.29 15.60 -5.42
CA GLU A 158 -11.61 14.43 -4.86
C GLU A 158 -10.33 14.81 -4.11
N SER A 159 -9.54 15.75 -4.64
CA SER A 159 -8.29 16.22 -4.02
C SER A 159 -8.51 17.02 -2.74
N SER A 160 -9.71 17.56 -2.52
CA SER A 160 -10.04 18.33 -1.30
C SER A 160 -10.18 17.45 -0.06
N ARG A 161 -10.33 16.13 -0.25
CA ARG A 161 -10.53 15.17 0.84
C ARG A 161 -9.24 14.35 1.04
N PRO A 162 -8.76 14.19 2.29
CA PRO A 162 -7.63 13.32 2.57
C PRO A 162 -7.91 11.89 2.09
N PRO A 163 -6.95 11.21 1.44
CA PRO A 163 -7.08 9.78 1.22
C PRO A 163 -7.25 9.06 2.55
N LYS A 164 -8.13 8.05 2.59
CA LYS A 164 -8.36 7.22 3.79
C LYS A 164 -7.93 5.79 3.52
N VAL A 165 -6.93 5.31 4.24
CA VAL A 165 -6.37 3.98 4.07
C VAL A 165 -6.60 3.16 5.34
N ALA A 166 -7.37 2.08 5.25
CA ALA A 166 -7.46 1.12 6.33
C ALA A 166 -6.24 0.20 6.32
N ILE A 167 -5.70 -0.09 7.50
CA ILE A 167 -4.57 -1.02 7.67
C ILE A 167 -4.93 -2.01 8.75
N PHE A 168 -4.81 -3.30 8.44
CA PHE A 168 -5.21 -4.37 9.34
C PHE A 168 -4.48 -5.68 9.01
N GLY A 169 -4.59 -6.67 9.88
CA GLY A 169 -3.75 -7.87 9.87
C GLY A 169 -3.59 -8.42 11.29
N LYS A 170 -3.16 -9.68 11.41
CA LYS A 170 -2.89 -10.34 12.71
C LYS A 170 -1.95 -9.51 13.60
N ALA A 171 -1.92 -9.82 14.89
CA ALA A 171 -0.95 -9.20 15.79
C ALA A 171 0.49 -9.56 15.39
N GLY A 172 1.43 -8.62 15.53
CA GLY A 172 2.86 -8.88 15.24
C GLY A 172 3.26 -8.87 13.76
N VAL A 173 2.32 -8.77 12.80
CA VAL A 173 2.64 -8.76 11.35
C VAL A 173 3.35 -7.47 10.88
N GLY A 174 3.39 -6.42 11.70
CA GLY A 174 4.14 -5.19 11.43
C GLY A 174 3.33 -3.99 10.97
N LYS A 175 2.01 -3.92 11.26
CA LYS A 175 1.13 -2.80 10.87
C LYS A 175 1.71 -1.40 11.15
N THR A 176 2.09 -1.13 12.40
CA THR A 176 2.65 0.16 12.81
C THR A 176 3.97 0.47 12.11
N THR A 177 4.84 -0.53 11.96
CA THR A 177 6.11 -0.37 11.23
C THR A 177 5.87 -0.05 9.76
N THR A 178 4.86 -0.67 9.13
CA THR A 178 4.45 -0.36 7.76
C THR A 178 3.93 1.06 7.65
N ILE A 179 3.07 1.53 8.56
CA ILE A 179 2.58 2.92 8.56
C ILE A 179 3.74 3.91 8.55
N ASN A 180 4.66 3.76 9.51
CA ASN A 180 5.77 4.68 9.69
C ASN A 180 6.73 4.66 8.49
N SER A 181 7.00 3.47 7.94
CA SER A 181 7.98 3.34 6.86
C SER A 181 7.39 3.69 5.49
N LEU A 182 6.14 3.30 5.22
CA LEU A 182 5.53 3.47 3.90
C LEU A 182 5.06 4.91 3.67
N PHE A 183 4.40 5.51 4.66
CA PHE A 183 3.87 6.86 4.50
C PHE A 183 4.89 7.94 4.86
N ASN A 184 5.93 7.59 5.64
CA ASN A 184 6.98 8.49 6.13
C ASN A 184 6.41 9.84 6.60
N ALA A 185 5.24 9.75 7.23
CA ALA A 185 4.38 10.89 7.48
C ALA A 185 4.48 11.31 8.94
N LYS A 186 4.34 12.61 9.19
CA LYS A 186 4.41 13.14 10.56
C LYS A 186 3.03 13.07 11.17
N TRP A 187 2.98 12.56 12.40
CA TRP A 187 1.74 12.50 13.15
C TRP A 187 1.25 13.89 13.50
N LYS A 188 0.00 14.21 13.15
CA LYS A 188 -0.57 15.52 13.43
C LYS A 188 -1.42 15.50 14.69
N THR A 189 -2.45 14.67 14.71
CA THR A 189 -3.36 14.51 15.85
C THR A 189 -3.98 13.11 15.84
N SER A 190 -4.27 12.58 17.04
CA SER A 190 -5.05 11.34 17.19
C SER A 190 -6.48 11.70 17.51
N HIS A 191 -7.43 11.42 16.61
CA HIS A 191 -8.83 11.33 17.01
C HIS A 191 -9.05 9.92 17.54
N THR A 192 -8.71 9.74 18.81
CA THR A 192 -8.81 8.43 19.44
C THR A 192 -10.25 8.22 19.89
N ILE A 193 -10.98 7.36 19.18
CA ILE A 193 -12.11 6.66 19.80
C ILE A 193 -11.44 5.57 20.65
N VAL A 194 -11.11 5.90 21.91
CA VAL A 194 -10.35 5.00 22.79
C VAL A 194 -11.28 3.90 23.31
N GLY A 195 -11.02 2.69 22.84
CA GLY A 195 -11.31 1.44 23.50
C GLY A 195 -10.27 0.43 23.00
N THR A 196 -9.81 -0.49 23.83
CA THR A 196 -8.96 -1.61 23.39
C THR A 196 -9.65 -2.54 22.38
N THR A 197 -10.91 -2.24 22.06
CA THR A 197 -11.78 -2.83 21.05
C THR A 197 -12.16 -1.86 19.92
N SER A 198 -11.57 -0.66 19.83
CA SER A 198 -12.01 0.40 18.90
C SER A 198 -10.93 0.74 17.87
N ALA A 199 -11.31 0.77 16.59
CA ALA A 199 -10.45 1.25 15.52
C ALA A 199 -9.98 2.69 15.77
N GLN A 200 -8.76 3.01 15.35
CA GLN A 200 -8.17 4.34 15.52
C GLN A 200 -8.02 5.03 14.18
N VAL A 201 -8.56 6.24 14.06
CA VAL A 201 -8.33 7.11 12.90
C VAL A 201 -7.21 8.08 13.23
N LYS A 202 -6.19 8.08 12.38
CA LYS A 202 -4.93 8.77 12.59
C LYS A 202 -4.69 9.70 11.42
N GLU A 203 -4.61 10.99 11.66
CA GLU A 203 -4.32 11.99 10.62
C GLU A 203 -2.81 12.22 10.55
N PHE A 204 -2.26 12.09 9.35
CA PHE A 204 -0.85 12.29 9.07
C PHE A 204 -0.66 13.43 8.07
N ASP A 205 0.31 14.31 8.34
CA ASP A 205 0.81 15.26 7.35
C ASP A 205 1.86 14.55 6.47
N LEU A 206 1.65 14.58 5.15
CA LEU A 206 2.60 14.03 4.20
C LEU A 206 3.79 14.98 4.03
N SER A 207 5.00 14.43 3.90
CA SER A 207 6.25 15.21 3.80
C SER A 207 6.30 16.17 2.60
N THR A 208 5.52 15.89 1.56
CA THR A 208 5.42 16.67 0.31
C THR A 208 4.15 17.51 0.22
N GLY A 209 3.34 17.54 1.29
CA GLY A 209 2.09 18.30 1.37
C GLY A 209 0.82 17.46 1.21
N GLY A 210 -0.27 17.92 1.83
CA GLY A 210 -1.52 17.18 1.97
C GLY A 210 -1.55 16.33 3.25
N THR A 211 -2.69 15.71 3.51
CA THR A 211 -2.90 14.84 4.68
C THR A 211 -3.36 13.46 4.27
N LEU A 212 -3.22 12.48 5.17
CA LEU A 212 -3.63 11.09 5.00
C LEU A 212 -4.33 10.63 6.27
N ASP A 213 -5.53 10.05 6.11
CA ASP A 213 -6.23 9.37 7.18
C ASP A 213 -5.87 7.88 7.16
N VAL A 214 -5.23 7.40 8.22
CA VAL A 214 -5.00 5.97 8.41
C VAL A 214 -6.00 5.43 9.43
N VAL A 215 -6.77 4.43 9.03
CA VAL A 215 -7.67 3.68 9.92
C VAL A 215 -6.93 2.42 10.37
N ASP A 216 -6.37 2.45 11.58
CA ASP A 216 -5.71 1.30 12.20
C ASP A 216 -6.80 0.42 12.83
N LEU A 217 -7.13 -0.67 12.15
CA LEU A 217 -8.17 -1.60 12.58
C LEU A 217 -7.58 -2.66 13.53
N PRO A 218 -8.38 -3.23 14.44
CA PRO A 218 -7.95 -4.35 15.26
C PRO A 218 -7.43 -5.53 14.41
N GLY A 219 -6.60 -6.38 15.03
CA GLY A 219 -6.13 -7.59 14.38
C GLY A 219 -7.10 -8.76 14.57
N TYR A 220 -7.30 -9.56 13.52
CA TYR A 220 -8.09 -10.79 13.55
C TYR A 220 -7.28 -12.00 14.02
N GLY A 221 -7.95 -13.14 14.20
CA GLY A 221 -7.34 -14.40 14.65
C GLY A 221 -7.09 -14.37 16.15
N ARG A 222 -8.07 -13.83 16.90
CA ARG A 222 -8.07 -13.75 18.37
C ARG A 222 -9.01 -14.81 18.92
N SER A 223 -9.78 -14.51 19.96
CA SER A 223 -10.89 -15.39 20.35
C SER A 223 -12.08 -15.21 19.41
N LEU A 224 -12.92 -16.25 19.28
CA LEU A 224 -14.16 -16.19 18.48
C LEU A 224 -15.11 -15.06 18.92
N ALA A 225 -15.09 -14.69 20.20
CA ALA A 225 -15.92 -13.60 20.72
C ALA A 225 -15.39 -12.24 20.25
N GLU A 226 -14.09 -12.00 20.40
CA GLU A 226 -13.43 -10.78 19.93
C GLU A 226 -13.54 -10.61 18.42
N ASP A 227 -13.31 -11.69 17.64
CA ASP A 227 -13.35 -11.61 16.18
C ASP A 227 -14.75 -11.24 15.66
N ARG A 228 -15.84 -11.67 16.34
CA ARG A 228 -17.20 -11.22 16.01
C ARG A 228 -17.44 -9.75 16.30
N GLU A 229 -16.86 -9.22 17.36
CA GLU A 229 -16.96 -7.79 17.69
C GLU A 229 -16.15 -6.96 16.68
N TYR A 230 -14.94 -7.40 16.35
CA TYR A 230 -14.09 -6.74 15.37
C TYR A 230 -14.66 -6.79 13.96
N GLU A 231 -15.32 -7.89 13.56
CA GLU A 231 -15.96 -8.00 12.24
C GLU A 231 -17.00 -6.91 11.99
N LYS A 232 -17.76 -6.51 13.00
CA LYS A 232 -18.70 -5.37 12.90
C LYS A 232 -17.98 -4.07 12.61
N ILE A 233 -16.87 -3.82 13.31
CA ILE A 233 -16.02 -2.63 13.10
C ILE A 233 -15.46 -2.61 11.69
N TYR A 234 -15.03 -3.77 11.18
CA TYR A 234 -14.52 -3.87 9.81
C TYR A 234 -15.61 -3.55 8.79
N GLN A 235 -16.80 -4.13 8.93
CA GLN A 235 -17.95 -3.90 8.05
C GLN A 235 -18.39 -2.43 8.05
N ASP A 236 -18.29 -1.74 9.18
CA ASP A 236 -18.65 -0.32 9.28
C ASP A 236 -17.60 0.61 8.64
N LEU A 237 -16.31 0.30 8.77
CA LEU A 237 -15.22 1.23 8.40
C LEU A 237 -14.61 0.97 7.02
N ILE A 238 -14.53 -0.29 6.58
CA ILE A 238 -13.92 -0.66 5.29
C ILE A 238 -14.63 0.01 4.10
N PRO A 239 -15.98 0.05 4.02
CA PRO A 239 -16.67 0.69 2.90
C PRO A 239 -16.32 2.17 2.71
N ALA A 240 -15.96 2.89 3.78
CA ALA A 240 -15.62 4.32 3.73
C ALA A 240 -14.16 4.62 3.33
N CYS A 241 -13.28 3.62 3.29
CA CYS A 241 -11.86 3.81 2.96
C CYS A 241 -11.66 3.95 1.45
N ASP A 242 -10.62 4.65 0.96
CA ASP A 242 -10.22 4.61 -0.47
C ASP A 242 -9.51 3.31 -0.82
N LEU A 243 -8.82 2.74 0.18
CA LEU A 243 -8.02 1.54 0.06
C LEU A 243 -8.01 0.79 1.39
N VAL A 244 -7.97 -0.53 1.30
CA VAL A 244 -7.67 -1.43 2.41
C VAL A 244 -6.31 -2.09 2.17
N LEU A 245 -5.40 -1.99 3.14
CA LEU A 245 -4.10 -2.68 3.17
C LEU A 245 -4.12 -3.78 4.23
N LEU A 246 -4.27 -5.04 3.79
CA LEU A 246 -4.19 -6.22 4.65
C LEU A 246 -2.74 -6.70 4.71
N ILE A 247 -2.16 -6.78 5.91
CA ILE A 247 -0.76 -7.18 6.09
C ILE A 247 -0.67 -8.62 6.62
N ILE A 248 0.06 -9.47 5.90
CA ILE A 248 0.31 -10.88 6.25
C ILE A 248 1.82 -11.06 6.46
N GLN A 249 2.18 -11.88 7.43
CA GLN A 249 3.56 -12.27 7.64
C GLN A 249 3.99 -13.32 6.58
N ALA A 250 4.98 -13.00 5.75
CA ALA A 250 5.35 -13.83 4.60
C ALA A 250 6.06 -15.16 4.97
N ASP A 251 6.66 -15.23 6.16
CA ASP A 251 7.33 -16.44 6.66
C ASP A 251 6.39 -17.40 7.42
N THR A 252 5.10 -17.07 7.58
CA THR A 252 4.12 -17.97 8.22
C THR A 252 3.89 -19.25 7.42
N LYS A 253 3.48 -20.31 8.13
CA LYS A 253 2.98 -21.56 7.55
C LYS A 253 1.46 -21.68 7.63
N ASP A 254 0.85 -20.98 8.58
CA ASP A 254 -0.59 -20.93 8.77
C ASP A 254 -1.14 -19.66 8.13
N LEU A 255 -2.04 -19.86 7.18
CA LEU A 255 -2.67 -18.82 6.37
C LEU A 255 -4.20 -18.92 6.41
N ALA A 256 -4.78 -19.85 7.18
CA ALA A 256 -6.21 -20.13 7.08
C ALA A 256 -7.06 -18.89 7.42
N ASP A 257 -6.79 -18.23 8.54
CA ASP A 257 -7.52 -17.01 8.90
C ASP A 257 -7.22 -15.84 7.94
N ASP A 258 -6.00 -15.79 7.39
CA ASP A 258 -5.61 -14.75 6.44
C ASP A 258 -6.36 -14.92 5.12
N GLU A 259 -6.46 -16.15 4.64
CA GLU A 259 -7.24 -16.56 3.48
C GLU A 259 -8.73 -16.23 3.66
N GLU A 260 -9.34 -16.59 4.80
CA GLU A 260 -10.72 -16.23 5.12
C GLU A 260 -10.92 -14.71 5.18
N MET A 261 -9.99 -13.98 5.79
CA MET A 261 -10.12 -12.54 5.93
C MET A 261 -9.99 -11.81 4.57
N ILE A 262 -9.08 -12.23 3.70
CA ILE A 262 -8.99 -11.66 2.34
C ILE A 262 -10.31 -11.88 1.59
N LEU A 263 -10.91 -13.08 1.70
CA LEU A 263 -12.21 -13.37 1.09
C LEU A 263 -13.30 -12.39 1.57
N LYS A 264 -13.50 -12.30 2.90
CA LYS A 264 -14.51 -11.43 3.50
C LYS A 264 -14.35 -9.97 3.06
N VAL A 265 -13.12 -9.45 3.13
CA VAL A 265 -12.82 -8.07 2.76
C VAL A 265 -12.98 -7.83 1.27
N ALA A 266 -12.57 -8.77 0.42
CA ALA A 266 -12.80 -8.68 -1.01
C ALA A 266 -14.30 -8.62 -1.33
N ASP A 267 -15.13 -9.41 -0.63
CA ASP A 267 -16.58 -9.42 -0.84
C ASP A 267 -17.24 -8.11 -0.38
N TRP A 268 -16.91 -7.61 0.82
CA TRP A 268 -17.39 -6.29 1.29
C TRP A 268 -17.01 -5.15 0.34
N LEU A 269 -15.81 -5.21 -0.24
CA LEU A 269 -15.34 -4.20 -1.21
C LEU A 269 -15.98 -4.34 -2.59
N LYS A 270 -16.38 -5.55 -3.01
CA LYS A 270 -17.17 -5.73 -4.25
C LYS A 270 -18.56 -5.14 -4.10
N GLU A 271 -19.16 -5.22 -2.91
CA GLU A 271 -20.46 -4.60 -2.58
C GLU A 271 -20.36 -3.07 -2.43
N SER A 272 -19.16 -2.55 -2.17
CA SER A 272 -18.87 -1.11 -1.98
C SER A 272 -17.74 -0.63 -2.91
N SER A 273 -17.89 -0.81 -4.23
CA SER A 273 -16.82 -0.49 -5.21
C SER A 273 -16.32 0.96 -5.12
N THR A 274 -17.20 1.89 -4.74
CA THR A 274 -16.86 3.31 -4.48
C THR A 274 -16.89 3.57 -2.97
N PRO A 275 -15.93 4.33 -2.42
CA PRO A 275 -15.93 4.67 -0.99
C PRO A 275 -17.21 5.38 -0.57
N GLN A 276 -17.87 4.88 0.47
CA GLN A 276 -19.08 5.47 1.04
C GLN A 276 -18.68 6.55 2.04
N ARG A 277 -18.54 7.79 1.56
CA ARG A 277 -18.08 8.94 2.35
C ARG A 277 -19.02 10.14 2.30
#